data_AF-A0AAV5BB64-F1
#
_entry.id   AF-A0AAV5BB64-F1
#
_cell.length_a   1.000
_cell.length_b   1.000
_cell.length_c   1.000
_cell.angle_alpha   90.00
_cell.angle_beta   90.00
_cell.angle_gamma   90.00
#
_symmetry.space_group_name_H-M   'P 1'
#
loop_
_entity.id
_entity.type
_entity.pdbx_description
1 polymer ?
#
loop_
_entity_poly.entity_id
_entity_poly.type
_entity_poly.pdbx_seq_one_letter_code
_entity_poly.pdbx_strand_id
1 'polypeptide(L)'
;MNQCIHNIDLLCWLMNSEAAEVFAYTANLRHPYIEAEDLGLALVKFQNGSYGVIQGTTNVYPVNLEESLTLFGETATVKVGGKSVNEILEWKVADAQDDPENIKLKFSETPPNIYGYGHTPLYADMIDAIINKRQPLVNAEAGKRAIELILAIYQSATLGMPVKLPLLKGNTIYFKGQFENE
;
A
#
# COMPACT_ATOMS: atom_id res chain seq x y z
N MET A 1 -10.99 -0.93 -0.85
CA MET A 1 -10.36 -0.84 -2.21
C MET A 1 -9.84 0.54 -2.65
N ASN A 2 -10.53 1.66 -2.40
CA ASN A 2 -10.21 2.93 -3.08
C ASN A 2 -9.09 3.76 -2.41
N GLN A 3 -9.00 3.76 -1.07
CA GLN A 3 -8.06 4.64 -0.35
C GLN A 3 -6.71 3.94 -0.09
N CYS A 4 -6.73 2.77 0.52
CA CYS A 4 -5.49 2.10 0.94
C CYS A 4 -4.70 1.43 -0.20
N ILE A 5 -5.22 1.40 -1.44
CA ILE A 5 -4.54 0.76 -2.57
C ILE A 5 -3.19 1.40 -2.88
N HIS A 6 -3.07 2.72 -2.75
CA HIS A 6 -1.81 3.43 -2.97
C HIS A 6 -0.69 2.93 -2.03
N ASN A 7 -1.01 2.78 -0.74
CA ASN A 7 -0.06 2.28 0.25
C ASN A 7 0.24 0.79 0.09
N ILE A 8 -0.74 -0.01 -0.34
CA ILE A 8 -0.55 -1.45 -0.62
C ILE A 8 0.35 -1.64 -1.84
N ASP A 9 0.14 -0.87 -2.90
CA ASP A 9 0.99 -0.89 -4.10
C ASP A 9 2.42 -0.44 -3.77
N LEU A 10 2.57 0.66 -3.03
CA LEU A 10 3.87 1.16 -2.58
C LEU A 10 4.60 0.13 -1.71
N LEU A 11 3.90 -0.54 -0.79
CA LEU A 11 4.46 -1.65 -0.01
C LEU A 11 4.96 -2.77 -0.92
N CYS A 12 4.13 -3.23 -1.87
CA CYS A 12 4.52 -4.29 -2.81
C CYS A 12 5.74 -3.90 -3.64
N TRP A 13 5.82 -2.63 -4.06
CA TRP A 13 6.96 -2.09 -4.80
C TRP A 13 8.24 -2.08 -3.95
N LEU A 14 8.18 -1.54 -2.74
CA LEU A 14 9.33 -1.43 -1.83
C LEU A 14 9.84 -2.77 -1.34
N MET A 15 8.95 -3.72 -1.06
CA MET A 15 9.35 -5.06 -0.63
C MET A 15 10.01 -5.87 -1.74
N ASN A 16 9.83 -5.45 -3.01
CA ASN A 16 10.36 -6.10 -4.20
C ASN A 16 10.21 -7.64 -4.17
N SER A 17 9.05 -8.09 -3.67
CA SER A 17 8.72 -9.50 -3.49
C SER A 17 7.22 -9.66 -3.63
N GLU A 18 6.81 -10.79 -4.17
CA GLU A 18 5.41 -11.17 -4.19
C GLU A 18 4.93 -11.55 -2.79
N ALA A 19 3.66 -11.24 -2.49
CA ALA A 19 2.99 -11.77 -1.32
C ALA A 19 2.80 -13.28 -1.47
N ALA A 20 2.97 -14.02 -0.39
CA ALA A 20 2.84 -15.47 -0.33
C ALA A 20 1.58 -15.89 0.45
N GLU A 21 1.23 -15.14 1.49
CA GLU A 21 0.09 -15.43 2.36
C GLU A 21 -0.40 -14.15 3.04
N VAL A 22 -1.71 -14.04 3.29
CA VAL A 22 -2.30 -12.95 4.06
C VAL A 22 -3.37 -13.46 5.02
N PHE A 23 -3.39 -12.91 6.23
CA PHE A 23 -4.50 -13.02 7.18
C PHE A 23 -5.09 -11.64 7.45
N ALA A 24 -6.42 -11.48 7.42
CA ALA A 24 -7.03 -10.17 7.53
C ALA A 24 -8.35 -10.11 8.32
N TYR A 25 -8.66 -8.91 8.79
CA TYR A 25 -9.97 -8.50 9.29
C TYR A 25 -10.43 -7.25 8.54
N THR A 26 -11.73 -7.20 8.25
CA THR A 26 -12.40 -6.01 7.70
C THR A 26 -13.72 -5.82 8.41
N ALA A 27 -14.13 -4.56 8.62
CA ALA A 27 -15.42 -4.26 9.25
C ALA A 27 -15.97 -2.91 8.78
N ASN A 28 -17.27 -2.69 8.96
CA ASN A 28 -17.89 -1.37 8.89
C ASN A 28 -18.37 -0.98 10.30
N LEU A 29 -17.59 -0.14 10.98
CA LEU A 29 -17.77 0.17 12.40
C LEU A 29 -18.57 1.44 12.68
N ARG A 30 -18.57 2.42 11.75
CA ARG A 30 -19.13 3.76 11.97
C ARG A 30 -19.89 4.32 10.78
N HIS A 31 -19.80 3.70 9.61
CA HIS A 31 -20.34 4.23 8.37
C HIS A 31 -21.41 3.29 7.77
N PRO A 32 -22.54 3.03 8.47
CA PRO A 32 -23.56 2.06 8.01
C PRO A 32 -24.25 2.46 6.69
N TYR A 33 -23.96 3.66 6.18
CA TYR A 33 -24.45 4.17 4.91
C TYR A 33 -23.56 3.81 3.70
N ILE A 34 -22.41 3.14 3.92
CA ILE A 34 -21.57 2.61 2.84
C ILE A 34 -21.65 1.07 2.81
N GLU A 35 -21.58 0.50 1.61
CA GLU A 35 -21.59 -0.96 1.37
C GLU A 35 -20.16 -1.55 1.39
N ALA A 36 -19.24 -0.90 2.08
CA ALA A 36 -17.82 -1.22 2.11
C ALA A 36 -17.23 -1.13 3.52
N GLU A 37 -16.00 -1.61 3.69
CA GLU A 37 -15.26 -1.50 4.95
C GLU A 37 -14.88 -0.05 5.27
N ASP A 38 -14.91 0.30 6.55
CA ASP A 38 -14.27 1.52 7.08
C ASP A 38 -13.07 1.21 7.99
N LEU A 39 -12.80 -0.08 8.22
CA LEU A 39 -11.61 -0.65 8.86
C LEU A 39 -11.12 -1.87 8.07
N GLY A 40 -9.81 -1.90 7.80
CA GLY A 40 -9.09 -3.06 7.27
C GLY A 40 -7.76 -3.26 7.99
N LEU A 41 -7.48 -4.49 8.40
CA LEU A 41 -6.25 -4.93 9.05
C LEU A 41 -5.75 -6.18 8.34
N ALA A 42 -4.47 -6.23 7.97
CA ALA A 42 -3.89 -7.42 7.35
C ALA A 42 -2.44 -7.67 7.78
N LEU A 43 -2.12 -8.95 7.96
CA LEU A 43 -0.77 -9.47 8.15
C LEU A 43 -0.35 -10.20 6.88
N VAL A 44 0.73 -9.74 6.25
CA VAL A 44 1.22 -10.28 4.97
C VAL A 44 2.55 -10.96 5.18
N LYS A 45 2.71 -12.15 4.62
CA LYS A 45 4.00 -12.82 4.44
C LYS A 45 4.42 -12.71 2.99
N PHE A 46 5.66 -12.31 2.74
CA PHE A 46 6.24 -12.23 1.40
C PHE A 46 7.10 -13.47 1.08
N GLN A 47 7.26 -13.78 -0.21
CA GLN A 47 8.07 -14.92 -0.67
C GLN A 47 9.55 -14.82 -0.25
N ASN A 48 10.09 -13.60 -0.12
CA ASN A 48 11.45 -13.36 0.39
C ASN A 48 11.61 -13.55 1.91
N GLY A 49 10.55 -13.97 2.63
CA GLY A 49 10.56 -14.21 4.07
C GLY A 49 10.29 -13.00 4.95
N SER A 50 10.10 -11.81 4.35
CA SER A 50 9.69 -10.61 5.08
C SER A 50 8.20 -10.63 5.44
N TYR A 51 7.82 -9.77 6.39
CA TYR A 51 6.46 -9.63 6.89
C TYR A 51 6.03 -8.17 6.82
N GLY A 52 4.75 -7.95 6.52
CA GLY A 52 4.13 -6.63 6.47
C GLY A 52 2.86 -6.58 7.31
N VAL A 53 2.57 -5.40 7.85
CA VAL A 53 1.30 -5.07 8.49
C VAL A 53 0.64 -3.96 7.70
N ILE A 54 -0.61 -4.16 7.32
CA ILE A 54 -1.43 -3.17 6.64
C ILE A 54 -2.54 -2.76 7.59
N GLN A 55 -2.67 -1.46 7.81
CA GLN A 55 -3.80 -0.87 8.53
C GLN A 55 -4.41 0.22 7.64
N GLY A 56 -5.71 0.12 7.41
CA GLY A 56 -6.50 1.11 6.72
C GLY A 56 -7.74 1.44 7.53
N THR A 57 -8.01 2.71 7.79
CA THR A 57 -9.23 3.12 8.48
C THR A 57 -9.62 4.54 8.13
N THR A 58 -10.93 4.77 7.96
CA THR A 58 -11.50 6.12 7.86
C THR A 58 -12.06 6.60 9.20
N ASN A 59 -12.01 5.75 10.24
CA ASN A 59 -12.49 6.03 11.59
C ASN A 59 -11.49 6.84 12.43
N VAL A 60 -10.89 7.88 11.85
CA VAL A 60 -9.87 8.72 12.50
C VAL A 60 -10.47 10.09 12.86
N TYR A 61 -10.42 10.44 14.15
CA TYR A 61 -10.88 11.73 14.64
C TYR A 61 -9.72 12.74 14.74
N PRO A 62 -9.94 14.05 14.45
CA PRO A 62 -11.13 14.65 13.83
C PRO A 62 -11.08 14.63 12.30
N VAL A 63 -9.90 14.38 11.73
CA VAL A 63 -9.61 14.32 10.29
C VAL A 63 -8.55 13.24 10.08
N ASN A 64 -8.29 12.87 8.83
CA ASN A 64 -7.22 11.94 8.47
C ASN A 64 -5.90 12.34 9.15
N LEU A 65 -5.31 11.40 9.88
CA LEU A 65 -4.10 11.63 10.67
C LEU A 65 -2.85 11.68 9.79
N GLU A 66 -2.54 10.57 9.12
CA GLU A 66 -1.42 10.44 8.20
C GLU A 66 -1.65 9.24 7.26
N GLU A 67 -0.91 9.23 6.16
CA GLU A 67 -0.53 8.01 5.45
C GLU A 67 0.95 7.77 5.72
N SER A 68 1.30 6.56 6.16
CA SER A 68 2.70 6.25 6.46
C SER A 68 3.08 4.83 6.10
N LEU A 69 4.35 4.66 5.77
CA LEU A 69 4.98 3.38 5.49
C LEU A 69 6.33 3.35 6.20
N THR A 70 6.57 2.29 6.95
CA THR A 70 7.81 2.10 7.69
C THR A 70 8.46 0.79 7.27
N LEU A 71 9.74 0.85 6.92
CA LEU A 71 10.56 -0.29 6.56
C LEU A 71 11.65 -0.51 7.61
N PHE A 72 11.80 -1.78 7.99
CA PHE A 72 12.84 -2.24 8.89
C PHE A 72 13.67 -3.29 8.16
N GLY A 73 14.92 -2.95 7.88
CA GLY A 73 15.93 -3.87 7.37
C GLY A 73 17.01 -4.13 8.43
N GLU A 74 17.90 -5.07 8.13
CA GLU A 74 19.04 -5.40 8.99
C GLU A 74 19.96 -4.19 9.23
N THR A 75 20.13 -3.34 8.22
CA THR A 75 21.04 -2.19 8.23
C THR A 75 20.35 -0.84 8.01
N ALA A 76 19.01 -0.81 7.96
CA ALA A 76 18.28 0.41 7.71
C ALA A 76 16.91 0.46 8.41
N THR A 77 16.50 1.65 8.82
CA THR A 77 15.14 1.96 9.27
C THR A 77 14.69 3.25 8.60
N VAL A 78 13.61 3.16 7.83
CA VAL A 78 13.08 4.28 7.05
C VAL A 78 11.59 4.41 7.34
N LYS A 79 11.13 5.62 7.62
CA LYS A 79 9.71 5.95 7.72
C LYS A 79 9.41 7.09 6.76
N VAL A 80 8.46 6.85 5.86
CA VAL A 80 7.81 7.90 5.08
C VAL A 80 6.40 8.12 5.63
N GLY A 81 5.95 9.37 5.63
CA GLY A 81 4.71 9.79 6.25
C GLY A 81 4.16 11.07 5.63
N GLY A 82 3.33 11.78 6.39
CA GLY A 82 2.65 12.99 5.96
C GLY A 82 1.22 12.71 5.47
N LYS A 83 0.60 13.70 4.82
CA LYS A 83 -0.80 13.56 4.36
C LYS A 83 -0.95 12.63 3.16
N SER A 84 0.11 12.47 2.37
CA SER A 84 0.11 11.68 1.12
C SER A 84 1.46 11.00 0.90
N VAL A 85 2.07 10.49 1.98
CA VAL A 85 3.39 9.83 1.94
C VAL A 85 4.48 10.72 1.32
N ASN A 86 4.41 12.02 1.62
CA ASN A 86 5.21 13.07 0.99
C ASN A 86 6.40 13.53 1.85
N GLU A 87 6.56 12.99 3.07
CA GLU A 87 7.61 13.40 4.01
C GLU A 87 8.45 12.20 4.44
N ILE A 88 9.77 12.34 4.42
CA ILE A 88 10.67 11.37 5.05
C ILE A 88 10.77 11.75 6.53
N LEU A 89 10.23 10.89 7.40
CA LEU A 89 10.21 11.11 8.85
C LEU A 89 11.43 10.48 9.52
N GLU A 90 11.83 9.29 9.07
CA GLU A 90 13.02 8.59 9.58
C GLU A 90 13.89 8.13 8.42
N TRP A 91 15.20 8.37 8.53
CA TRP A 91 16.23 7.88 7.63
C TRP A 91 17.44 7.46 8.46
N LYS A 92 17.58 6.16 8.70
CA LYS A 92 18.72 5.58 9.43
C LYS A 92 19.30 4.47 8.58
N VAL A 93 20.52 4.65 8.11
CA VAL A 93 21.26 3.66 7.30
C VAL A 93 22.63 3.46 7.95
N ALA A 94 23.03 2.21 8.14
CA ALA A 94 24.17 1.85 8.97
C ALA A 94 25.53 2.31 8.44
N ASP A 95 25.66 2.50 7.12
CA ASP A 95 26.91 2.97 6.51
C ASP A 95 27.15 4.48 6.70
N ALA A 96 26.14 5.21 7.18
CA ALA A 96 26.15 6.64 7.47
C ALA A 96 26.71 7.51 6.33
N GLN A 97 26.56 7.05 5.08
CA GLN A 97 27.01 7.81 3.89
C GLN A 97 26.09 8.99 3.61
N ASP A 98 24.83 8.87 4.00
CA ASP A 98 23.84 9.93 3.89
C ASP A 98 23.85 10.83 5.12
N ASP A 99 23.64 12.13 4.92
CA ASP A 99 23.20 13.04 5.98
C ASP A 99 21.67 12.96 6.08
N PRO A 100 21.10 12.37 7.15
CA PRO A 100 19.66 12.18 7.27
C PRO A 100 18.86 13.48 7.16
N GLU A 101 19.37 14.59 7.69
CA GLU A 101 18.64 15.85 7.67
C GLU A 101 18.61 16.43 6.25
N ASN A 102 19.70 16.28 5.50
CA ASN A 102 19.75 16.65 4.08
C ASN A 102 18.83 15.76 3.24
N ILE A 103 18.80 14.44 3.47
CA ILE A 103 17.88 13.53 2.77
C ILE A 103 16.43 13.94 3.00
N LYS A 104 16.03 14.16 4.27
CA LYS A 104 14.67 14.59 4.60
C LYS A 104 14.32 15.92 3.93
N LEU A 105 15.21 16.90 3.97
CA LEU A 105 14.99 18.21 3.36
C LEU A 105 14.89 18.15 1.83
N LYS A 106 15.71 17.31 1.19
CA LYS A 106 15.80 17.24 -0.28
C LYS A 106 14.67 16.45 -0.92
N PHE A 107 14.20 15.39 -0.26
CA PHE A 107 13.27 14.43 -0.85
C PHE A 107 11.86 14.46 -0.24
N SER A 108 11.62 15.27 0.79
CA SER A 108 10.25 15.57 1.21
C SER A 108 9.63 16.63 0.31
N GLU A 109 8.34 16.48 0.02
CA GLU A 109 7.58 17.33 -0.88
C GLU A 109 6.42 18.00 -0.14
N THR A 110 6.08 19.24 -0.52
CA THR A 110 4.89 19.95 -0.02
C THR A 110 3.98 20.31 -1.19
N PRO A 111 3.28 19.32 -1.78
CA PRO A 111 2.43 19.58 -2.92
C PRO A 111 1.23 20.46 -2.54
N PRO A 112 0.71 21.28 -3.46
CA PRO A 112 -0.42 22.17 -3.20
C PRO A 112 -1.74 21.42 -2.97
N ASN A 113 -1.81 20.13 -3.33
CA ASN A 113 -2.96 19.26 -3.14
C ASN A 113 -2.54 17.78 -3.05
N ILE A 114 -3.51 16.91 -2.76
CA ILE A 114 -3.29 15.46 -2.57
C ILE A 114 -2.83 14.70 -3.83
N TYR A 115 -2.93 15.29 -5.02
CA TYR A 115 -2.50 14.65 -6.26
C TYR A 115 -0.98 14.73 -6.47
N GLY A 116 -0.26 15.43 -5.59
CA GLY A 116 1.19 15.39 -5.52
C GLY A 116 1.89 15.90 -6.78
N TYR A 117 3.17 15.57 -6.89
CA TYR A 117 3.98 15.80 -8.09
C TYR A 117 4.18 14.52 -8.93
N GLY A 118 3.63 13.39 -8.51
CA GLY A 118 3.91 12.06 -9.07
C GLY A 118 3.29 11.75 -10.44
N HIS A 119 2.19 12.40 -10.84
CA HIS A 119 1.51 12.07 -12.10
C HIS A 119 2.35 12.42 -13.34
N THR A 120 2.90 13.64 -13.40
CA THR A 120 3.70 14.11 -14.53
C THR A 120 4.90 13.21 -14.85
N PRO A 121 5.76 12.82 -13.88
CA PRO A 121 6.88 11.94 -14.16
C PRO A 121 6.43 10.52 -14.57
N LEU A 122 5.33 9.99 -14.04
CA LEU A 122 4.79 8.70 -14.47
C LEU A 122 4.28 8.74 -15.92
N TYR A 123 3.62 9.83 -16.34
CA TYR A 123 3.24 10.00 -17.74
C TYR A 123 4.46 10.16 -18.65
N ALA A 124 5.46 10.93 -18.22
CA ALA A 124 6.70 11.10 -18.97
C ALA A 124 7.45 9.76 -19.13
N ASP A 125 7.53 8.95 -18.08
CA ASP A 125 8.12 7.61 -18.11
C ASP A 125 7.38 6.69 -19.09
N MET A 126 6.05 6.69 -19.08
CA MET A 126 5.25 5.88 -19.99
C MET A 126 5.46 6.29 -21.46
N ILE A 127 5.48 7.60 -21.75
CA ILE A 127 5.76 8.12 -23.09
C ILE A 127 7.15 7.70 -23.54
N ASP A 128 8.16 7.89 -22.68
CA ASP A 128 9.54 7.50 -22.96
C ASP A 128 9.69 5.99 -23.17
N ALA A 129 8.98 5.17 -22.39
CA ALA A 129 8.97 3.72 -22.53
C ALA A 129 8.45 3.26 -23.90
N ILE A 130 7.38 3.90 -24.39
CA ILE A 130 6.82 3.65 -25.73
C ILE A 130 7.83 4.03 -26.81
N ILE A 131 8.41 5.23 -26.73
CA ILE A 131 9.36 5.74 -27.73
C ILE A 131 10.61 4.87 -27.81
N ASN A 132 11.16 4.50 -26.65
CA ASN A 132 12.43 3.77 -26.55
C ASN A 132 12.26 2.24 -26.50
N LYS A 133 11.02 1.72 -26.61
CA LYS A 133 10.72 0.29 -26.57
C LYS A 133 11.28 -0.42 -25.33
N ARG A 134 11.21 0.24 -24.17
CA ARG A 134 11.55 -0.33 -22.86
C ARG A 134 10.28 -0.62 -22.05
N GLN A 135 10.43 -1.33 -20.95
CA GLN A 135 9.35 -1.46 -19.98
C GLN A 135 9.15 -0.11 -19.25
N PRO A 136 7.89 0.29 -19.00
CA PRO A 136 7.61 1.42 -18.11
C PRO A 136 8.01 1.05 -16.67
N LEU A 137 8.26 2.06 -15.85
CA LEU A 137 8.59 1.94 -14.44
C LEU A 137 7.53 1.13 -13.67
N VAL A 138 6.25 1.37 -13.99
CA VAL A 138 5.11 0.66 -13.43
C VAL A 138 4.35 0.00 -14.59
N ASN A 139 4.40 -1.33 -14.66
CA ASN A 139 3.72 -2.11 -15.68
C ASN A 139 2.41 -2.74 -15.16
N ALA A 140 1.65 -3.37 -16.06
CA ALA A 140 0.36 -3.98 -15.72
C ALA A 140 0.46 -5.08 -14.65
N GLU A 141 1.55 -5.86 -14.66
CA GLU A 141 1.78 -6.89 -13.65
C GLU A 141 2.02 -6.27 -12.26
N ALA A 142 2.66 -5.10 -12.16
CA ALA A 142 2.80 -4.38 -10.89
C ALA A 142 1.43 -3.99 -10.31
N GLY A 143 0.58 -3.34 -11.10
CA GLY A 143 -0.77 -2.99 -10.65
C GLY A 143 -1.63 -4.21 -10.31
N LYS A 144 -1.48 -5.31 -11.07
CA LYS A 144 -2.18 -6.57 -10.78
C LYS A 144 -1.80 -7.17 -9.43
N ARG A 145 -0.53 -7.12 -9.03
CA ARG A 145 -0.08 -7.64 -7.71
C ARG A 145 -0.76 -6.92 -6.55
N ALA A 146 -0.89 -5.58 -6.62
CA ALA A 146 -1.58 -4.82 -5.59
C ALA A 146 -3.07 -5.20 -5.49
N ILE A 147 -3.75 -5.33 -6.64
CA ILE A 147 -5.15 -5.76 -6.69
C ILE A 147 -5.32 -7.19 -6.17
N GLU A 148 -4.44 -8.12 -6.54
CA GLU A 148 -4.49 -9.50 -6.09
C GLU A 148 -4.34 -9.62 -4.57
N LEU A 149 -3.41 -8.85 -3.97
CA LEU A 149 -3.27 -8.78 -2.52
C LEU A 149 -4.52 -8.22 -1.84
N ILE A 150 -5.16 -7.20 -2.40
CA ILE A 150 -6.43 -6.66 -1.89
C ILE A 150 -7.53 -7.72 -1.94
N LEU A 151 -7.67 -8.44 -3.05
CA LEU A 151 -8.66 -9.51 -3.18
C LEU A 151 -8.40 -10.64 -2.16
N ALA A 152 -7.14 -10.98 -1.92
CA ALA A 152 -6.75 -11.96 -0.92
C ALA A 152 -7.06 -11.48 0.52
N ILE A 153 -6.92 -10.18 0.80
CA ILE A 153 -7.33 -9.55 2.06
C ILE A 153 -8.84 -9.73 2.29
N TYR A 154 -9.68 -9.38 1.31
CA TYR A 154 -11.14 -9.60 1.43
C TYR A 154 -11.46 -11.08 1.61
N GLN A 155 -10.86 -11.96 0.80
CA GLN A 155 -11.08 -13.40 0.90
C GLN A 155 -10.67 -13.96 2.27
N SER A 156 -9.55 -13.50 2.84
CA SER A 156 -9.12 -13.92 4.16
C SER A 156 -10.09 -13.44 5.25
N ALA A 157 -10.53 -12.18 5.18
CA ALA A 157 -11.50 -11.62 6.12
C ALA A 157 -12.85 -12.35 6.06
N THR A 158 -13.34 -12.70 4.86
CA THR A 158 -14.58 -13.47 4.68
C THR A 158 -14.46 -14.90 5.21
N LEU A 159 -13.33 -15.57 4.99
CA LEU A 159 -13.14 -16.97 5.40
C LEU A 159 -12.69 -17.11 6.86
N GLY A 160 -12.21 -16.04 7.50
CA GLY A 160 -11.65 -16.07 8.85
C GLY A 160 -10.36 -16.89 8.96
N MET A 161 -9.61 -17.06 7.86
CA MET A 161 -8.39 -17.87 7.80
C MET A 161 -7.35 -17.29 6.84
N PRO A 162 -6.07 -17.67 6.96
CA PRO A 162 -5.03 -17.23 6.03
C PRO A 162 -5.31 -17.69 4.59
N VAL A 163 -5.04 -16.81 3.62
CA VAL A 163 -5.18 -17.06 2.18
C VAL A 163 -3.80 -17.00 1.53
N LYS A 164 -3.46 -18.03 0.76
CA LYS A 164 -2.21 -18.11 0.00
C LYS A 164 -2.34 -17.43 -1.36
N LEU A 165 -1.25 -16.83 -1.82
CA LEU A 165 -1.10 -16.24 -3.16
C LEU A 165 -0.14 -17.07 -4.03
N PRO A 166 -0.28 -17.04 -5.37
CA PRO A 166 -1.29 -16.30 -6.14
C PRO A 166 -2.70 -16.89 -5.98
N LEU A 167 -3.72 -16.07 -6.21
CA LEU A 167 -5.11 -16.50 -6.13
C LEU A 167 -5.45 -17.40 -7.32
N LEU A 168 -5.65 -18.70 -7.07
CA LEU A 168 -6.01 -19.66 -8.13
C LEU A 168 -7.47 -19.51 -8.59
N LYS A 169 -8.34 -19.03 -7.69
CA LYS A 169 -9.76 -18.80 -7.91
C LYS A 169 -10.22 -17.65 -7.03
N GLY A 170 -11.07 -16.79 -7.58
CA GLY A 170 -11.69 -15.69 -6.85
C GLY A 170 -12.74 -15.02 -7.71
N ASN A 171 -13.80 -14.52 -7.08
CA ASN A 171 -14.82 -13.70 -7.75
C ASN A 171 -15.29 -12.65 -6.75
N THR A 172 -15.28 -11.38 -7.17
CA THR A 172 -15.73 -10.27 -6.32
C THR A 172 -17.20 -10.38 -5.92
N ILE A 173 -18.00 -11.17 -6.64
CA ILE A 173 -19.39 -11.47 -6.26
C ILE A 173 -19.50 -12.16 -4.91
N TYR A 174 -18.46 -12.85 -4.45
CA TYR A 174 -18.45 -13.50 -3.13
C TYR A 174 -18.40 -12.50 -1.98
N PHE A 175 -18.05 -11.25 -2.24
CA PHE A 175 -18.00 -10.18 -1.24
C PHE A 175 -19.29 -9.34 -1.20
N LYS A 176 -20.25 -9.60 -2.10
CA LYS A 176 -21.49 -8.82 -2.16
C LYS A 176 -22.29 -9.00 -0.88
N GLY A 177 -22.76 -7.90 -0.30
CA GLY A 177 -23.56 -7.89 0.92
C GLY A 177 -22.78 -8.21 2.19
N GLN A 178 -21.44 -8.29 2.13
CA GLN A 178 -20.58 -8.57 3.29
C GLN A 178 -20.79 -7.56 4.43
N PHE A 179 -21.13 -6.32 4.10
CA PHE A 179 -21.32 -5.22 5.06
C PHE A 179 -22.79 -4.74 5.16
N GLU A 180 -23.75 -5.45 4.56
CA GLU A 180 -25.17 -5.05 4.56
C GLU A 180 -25.92 -5.47 5.85
N ASN A 181 -25.31 -6.29 6.72
CA ASN A 181 -25.98 -6.92 7.87
C ASN A 181 -25.26 -6.71 9.22
N GLU A 182 -24.38 -5.73 9.35
CA GLU A 182 -23.73 -5.36 10.62
C GLU A 182 -24.53 -4.30 11.41
#